data_AF-A0A7X8NQQ5-F1
#
_entry.id   AF-A0A7X8NQQ5-F1
#
_cell.length_a   1.000
_cell.length_b   1.000
_cell.length_c   1.000
_cell.angle_alpha   90.00
_cell.angle_beta   90.00
_cell.angle_gamma   90.00
#
_symmetry.space_group_name_H-M   'P 1'
#
loop_
_entity.id
_entity.type
_entity.pdbx_description
1 polymer ?
#
loop_
_entity_poly.entity_id
_entity_poly.type
_entity_poly.pdbx_seq_one_letter_code
_entity_poly.pdbx_strand_id
1 'polypeptide(L)' 'MAIKLTLTEDETEILIDALEADLEGYVEAAKEARGNNNREDVKTFTEAATRIQELKGKLEALLGQ' A
#
# COMPACT_ATOMS: atom_id res chain seq x y z
N MET A 1 10.86 17.74 2.76
CA MET A 1 10.58 17.80 4.21
C MET A 1 10.32 16.38 4.68
N ALA A 2 10.85 15.96 5.82
CA ALA A 2 10.66 14.60 6.35
C ALA A 2 10.15 14.66 7.79
N ILE A 3 9.21 13.78 8.13
CA ILE A 3 8.72 13.57 9.50
C ILE A 3 9.48 12.37 10.07
N LYS A 4 9.97 12.48 11.31
CA LYS A 4 10.58 11.36 12.04
C LYS A 4 9.55 10.81 13.01
N LEU A 5 9.27 9.52 12.92
CA LEU A 5 8.44 8.77 13.85
C LEU A 5 9.30 7.71 14.53
N THR A 6 9.07 7.47 15.80
CA THR A 6 9.57 6.29 16.50
C THR A 6 8.39 5.38 16.72
N LEU A 7 8.48 4.16 16.23
CA LEU A 7 7.44 3.15 16.31
C LEU A 7 7.98 1.96 17.10
N THR A 8 7.11 1.34 17.87
CA THR A 8 7.33 0.00 18.42
C THR A 8 7.15 -1.07 17.34
N GLU A 9 7.56 -2.30 17.62
CA GLU A 9 7.32 -3.44 16.72
C GLU A 9 5.82 -3.64 16.49
N ASP A 10 5.00 -3.65 17.56
CA ASP A 10 3.54 -3.77 17.51
C ASP A 10 2.88 -2.67 16.66
N GLU A 11 3.27 -1.40 16.86
CA GLU A 11 2.76 -0.30 16.02
C GLU A 11 3.16 -0.45 14.54
N THR A 12 4.35 -1.03 14.28
CA THR A 12 4.81 -1.28 12.92
C THR A 12 4.00 -2.40 12.27
N GLU A 13 3.70 -3.48 13.01
CA GLU A 13 2.82 -4.57 12.56
C GLU A 13 1.41 -4.07 12.25
N ILE A 14 0.81 -3.25 13.12
CA ILE A 14 -0.51 -2.64 12.88
C ILE A 14 -0.51 -1.82 11.57
N LEU A 15 0.57 -1.09 11.29
CA LEU A 15 0.68 -0.33 10.04
C LEU A 15 0.85 -1.24 8.82
N ILE A 16 1.60 -2.33 8.94
CA ILE A 16 1.75 -3.33 7.86
C ILE A 16 0.38 -3.93 7.54
N ASP A 17 -0.36 -4.41 8.55
CA ASP A 17 -1.69 -5.00 8.37
C ASP A 17 -2.67 -4.03 7.69
N ALA A 18 -2.67 -2.76 8.12
CA ALA A 18 -3.50 -1.73 7.52
C ALA A 18 -3.14 -1.48 6.04
N LEU A 19 -1.84 -1.47 5.71
CA LEU A 19 -1.36 -1.31 4.34
C LEU A 19 -1.67 -2.54 3.47
N GLU A 20 -1.70 -3.74 4.02
CA GLU A 20 -2.12 -4.95 3.28
C GLU A 20 -3.58 -4.90 2.88
N ALA A 21 -4.47 -4.54 3.80
CA ALA A 21 -5.89 -4.39 3.52
C ALA A 21 -6.15 -3.29 2.47
N ASP A 22 -5.44 -2.15 2.57
CA ASP A 22 -5.56 -1.05 1.60
C ASP A 22 -5.00 -1.46 0.22
N LEU A 23 -3.87 -2.20 0.19
CA LEU A 23 -3.28 -2.73 -1.03
C LEU A 23 -4.25 -3.65 -1.77
N GLU A 24 -4.89 -4.59 -1.06
CA GLU A 24 -5.90 -5.47 -1.64
C GLU A 24 -7.04 -4.66 -2.27
N GLY A 25 -7.54 -3.65 -1.56
CA GLY A 25 -8.57 -2.74 -2.08
C GLY A 25 -8.19 -2.05 -3.39
N TYR A 26 -6.98 -1.49 -3.49
CA TYR A 26 -6.51 -0.85 -4.73
C TYR A 26 -6.27 -1.85 -5.87
N VAL A 27 -5.81 -3.06 -5.56
CA VAL A 27 -5.63 -4.12 -6.56
C VAL A 27 -6.98 -4.52 -7.15
N GLU A 28 -8.01 -4.71 -6.32
CA GLU A 28 -9.37 -5.00 -6.80
C GLU A 28 -9.96 -3.83 -7.59
N ALA A 29 -9.82 -2.59 -7.10
CA ALA A 29 -10.29 -1.41 -7.83
C ALA A 29 -9.62 -1.27 -9.22
N ALA A 30 -8.32 -1.57 -9.32
CA ALA A 30 -7.61 -1.59 -10.61
C ALA A 30 -8.14 -2.68 -11.55
N LYS A 31 -8.51 -3.86 -11.02
CA LYS A 31 -9.13 -4.94 -11.80
C LYS A 31 -10.52 -4.54 -12.31
N GLU A 32 -11.36 -3.96 -11.47
CA GLU A 32 -12.68 -3.48 -11.85
C GLU A 32 -12.61 -2.38 -12.91
N ALA A 33 -11.75 -1.38 -12.71
CA ALA A 33 -11.52 -0.32 -13.68
C ALA A 33 -11.07 -0.86 -15.05
N ARG A 34 -10.24 -1.91 -15.04
CA ARG A 34 -9.81 -2.61 -16.27
C ARG A 34 -10.98 -3.30 -16.96
N GLY A 35 -11.84 -3.96 -16.20
CA GLY A 35 -13.09 -4.57 -16.72
C GLY A 35 -14.01 -3.54 -17.38
N ASN A 36 -14.03 -2.31 -16.87
CA ASN A 36 -14.82 -1.19 -17.39
C ASN A 36 -14.11 -0.39 -18.50
N ASN A 37 -12.91 -0.80 -18.93
CA ASN A 37 -12.08 -0.08 -19.89
C ASN A 37 -11.77 1.39 -19.47
N ASN A 38 -11.81 1.69 -18.17
CA ASN A 38 -11.47 3.00 -17.62
C ASN A 38 -9.96 3.10 -17.38
N ARG A 39 -9.22 3.58 -18.39
CA ARG A 39 -7.75 3.63 -18.36
C ARG A 39 -7.17 4.61 -17.34
N GLU A 40 -7.88 5.70 -17.03
CA GLU A 40 -7.43 6.69 -16.07
C GLU A 40 -7.49 6.13 -14.65
N ASP A 41 -8.57 5.43 -14.31
CA ASP A 41 -8.72 4.76 -13.02
C ASP A 41 -7.73 3.60 -12.86
N VAL A 42 -7.52 2.79 -13.91
CA VAL A 42 -6.50 1.71 -13.88
C VAL A 42 -5.14 2.28 -13.52
N LYS A 43 -4.74 3.40 -14.15
CA LYS A 43 -3.47 4.06 -13.85
C LYS A 43 -3.44 4.53 -12.39
N THR A 44 -4.48 5.24 -11.96
CA THR A 44 -4.58 5.81 -10.60
C THR A 44 -4.47 4.74 -9.52
N PHE A 45 -5.24 3.66 -9.62
CA PHE A 45 -5.24 2.59 -8.63
C PHE A 45 -3.94 1.76 -8.65
N THR A 46 -3.34 1.56 -9.83
CA THR A 46 -2.04 0.87 -9.94
C THR A 46 -0.92 1.68 -9.28
N GLU A 47 -0.91 3.01 -9.47
CA GLU A 47 0.06 3.91 -8.83
C GLU A 47 -0.12 3.92 -7.30
N ALA A 48 -1.36 3.92 -6.81
CA ALA A 48 -1.65 3.83 -5.38
C ALA A 48 -1.16 2.51 -4.78
N ALA A 49 -1.50 1.37 -5.40
CA ALA A 49 -1.05 0.04 -4.98
C ALA A 49 0.48 -0.05 -4.91
N THR A 50 1.18 0.49 -5.91
CA THR A 50 2.66 0.50 -5.94
C THR A 50 3.24 1.28 -4.76
N ARG A 51 2.69 2.47 -4.47
CA ARG A 51 3.17 3.31 -3.35
C ARG A 51 2.94 2.64 -1.98
N ILE A 52 1.81 1.95 -1.83
CA ILE A 52 1.50 1.19 -0.61
C ILE A 52 2.46 0.02 -0.47
N GLN A 53 2.69 -0.74 -1.55
CA GLN A 53 3.64 -1.85 -1.55
C GLN A 53 5.06 -1.40 -1.18
N GLU A 54 5.52 -0.27 -1.72
CA GLU A 54 6.82 0.32 -1.37
C GLU A 54 6.93 0.75 0.09
N LEU A 55 5.85 1.31 0.66
CA LEU A 55 5.83 1.70 2.06
C LEU A 55 5.79 0.48 2.98
N LYS A 56 4.94 -0.49 2.66
CA LYS A 56 4.84 -1.75 3.39
C LYS A 56 6.20 -2.46 3.45
N GLY A 57 6.86 -2.61 2.31
CA GLY A 57 8.20 -3.23 2.24
C GLY A 57 9.26 -2.48 3.06
N LYS A 58 9.13 -1.15 3.23
CA LYS A 58 10.01 -0.41 4.14
C LYS A 58 9.74 -0.74 5.61
N LEU A 59 8.48 -0.95 5.99
CA LEU A 59 8.11 -1.31 7.36
C LEU A 59 8.48 -2.76 7.68
N GLU A 60 8.22 -3.70 6.76
CA GLU A 60 8.64 -5.11 6.86
C GLU A 60 10.16 -5.23 7.07
N ALA A 61 10.94 -4.45 6.31
CA ALA A 61 12.39 -4.40 6.46
C ALA A 61 12.87 -3.87 7.83
N LEU A 62 12.07 -3.05 8.54
CA LEU A 62 12.38 -2.61 9.90
C LEU A 62 12.21 -3.74 10.92
N LEU A 63 11.35 -4.71 10.63
CA LEU A 63 11.12 -5.91 11.44
C LEU A 63 12.01 -7.10 11.03
N GLY A 64 12.76 -6.98 9.91
CA GLY A 64 13.61 -8.04 9.38
C GLY A 64 12.85 -9.13 8.61
N GLN A 65 11.70 -8.77 8.04
CA GLN A 65 10.82 -9.64 7.25
C GLN A 65 11.01 -9.44 5.75
#